data_AF-A0A060WPS6-F1
#
_entry.id   AF-A0A060WPS6-F1
#
_cell.length_a   1.000
_cell.length_b   1.000
_cell.length_c   1.000
_cell.angle_alpha   90.00
_cell.angle_beta   90.00
_cell.angle_gamma   90.00
#
_symmetry.space_group_name_H-M   'P 1'
#
loop_
_entity.id
_entity.type
_entity.pdbx_description
1 polymer ?
#
loop_
_entity_poly.entity_id
_entity_poly.type
_entity_poly.pdbx_seq_one_letter_code
_entity_poly.pdbx_strand_id
1 'polypeptide(L)'
;MAHINTIIPETLDPLQFAYCPNRSTDDAISIALHTALSHLDKRNTYVRMLLIDYSSAFNTIVPSKLITKIRNLGLNISLCNWILDLLTGRPQVVRARLQHHH
;
A
#
# COMPACT_ATOMS: atom_id res chain seq x y z
N MET A 1 0.70 -6.62 18.80
CA MET A 1 0.99 -6.29 17.38
C MET A 1 2.46 -6.50 16.98
N ALA A 2 3.40 -6.65 17.92
CA ALA A 2 4.82 -6.88 17.61
C ALA A 2 5.08 -8.06 16.65
N HIS A 3 4.32 -9.15 16.77
CA HIS A 3 4.50 -10.35 15.93
C HIS A 3 4.16 -10.18 14.44
N ILE A 4 3.35 -9.19 14.04
CA ILE A 4 3.01 -9.00 12.62
C ILE A 4 4.12 -8.21 11.92
N ASN A 5 4.62 -7.16 12.57
CA ASN A 5 5.67 -6.32 12.02
C ASN A 5 7.01 -7.07 11.91
N THR A 6 7.24 -8.11 12.71
CA THR A 6 8.44 -8.96 12.60
C THR A 6 8.42 -9.92 11.42
N ILE A 7 7.26 -10.13 10.80
CA ILE A 7 7.06 -11.08 9.69
C ILE A 7 7.16 -10.37 8.34
N ILE A 8 6.85 -9.08 8.33
CA ILE A 8 7.03 -8.20 7.18
C ILE A 8 8.52 -7.83 7.15
N PRO A 9 9.27 -8.16 6.08
CA PRO A 9 10.65 -7.71 5.93
C PRO A 9 10.70 -6.19 6.09
N GLU A 10 11.67 -5.67 6.84
CA GLU A 10 11.82 -4.22 7.08
C GLU A 10 11.90 -3.41 5.78
N THR A 11 12.21 -4.05 4.64
CA THR A 11 12.34 -3.43 3.33
C THR A 11 11.76 -4.30 2.20
N LEU A 12 10.43 -4.49 2.16
CA LEU A 12 9.77 -5.13 1.01
C LEU A 12 10.02 -4.39 -0.31
N ASP A 13 10.09 -3.07 -0.27
CA ASP A 13 10.51 -2.22 -1.38
C ASP A 13 11.14 -0.91 -0.83
N PRO A 14 12.41 -0.59 -1.16
CA PRO A 14 13.05 0.67 -0.78
C PRO A 14 12.32 1.93 -1.26
N LEU A 15 11.43 1.83 -2.25
CA LEU A 15 10.59 2.92 -2.77
C LEU A 15 9.13 2.83 -2.31
N GLN A 16 8.82 2.03 -1.28
CA GLN A 16 7.53 2.08 -0.59
C GLN A 16 7.54 3.19 0.47
N PHE A 17 6.72 4.21 0.28
CA PHE A 17 6.63 5.37 1.19
C PHE A 17 5.40 5.34 2.08
N ALA A 18 4.29 4.79 1.60
CA ALA A 18 3.04 4.71 2.35
C ALA A 18 3.11 3.62 3.43
N TYR A 19 2.53 3.91 4.60
CA TYR A 19 2.42 3.00 5.75
C TYR A 19 3.76 2.52 6.32
N CYS A 20 4.86 3.24 6.04
CA CYS A 20 6.19 2.97 6.59
C CYS A 20 6.58 4.06 7.60
N PRO A 21 7.17 3.69 8.75
CA PRO A 21 7.73 4.67 9.69
C PRO A 21 8.82 5.52 9.03
N ASN A 22 8.90 6.79 9.39
CA ASN A 22 9.91 7.74 8.90
C ASN A 22 9.91 7.91 7.37
N ARG A 23 8.76 7.73 6.73
CA ARG A 23 8.55 7.98 5.30
C ARG A 23 7.24 8.73 5.09
N SER A 24 7.20 9.56 4.07
CA SER A 24 6.08 10.45 3.77
C SER A 24 5.81 10.55 2.27
N THR A 25 4.68 11.18 1.92
CA THR A 25 4.37 11.52 0.53
C THR A 25 5.40 12.52 -0.03
N ASP A 26 5.95 13.40 0.80
CA ASP A 26 6.96 14.37 0.39
C ASP A 26 8.26 13.67 -0.04
N ASP A 27 8.67 12.60 0.67
CA ASP A 27 9.82 11.78 0.29
C ASP A 27 9.60 11.13 -1.08
N ALA A 28 8.39 10.61 -1.34
CA ALA A 28 8.03 9.99 -2.61
C ALA A 28 8.12 10.99 -3.77
N ILE A 29 7.55 12.19 -3.58
CA ILE A 29 7.58 13.26 -4.58
C ILE A 29 9.00 13.75 -4.81
N SER A 30 9.76 13.98 -3.72
CA SER A 30 11.15 14.43 -3.78
C SER A 30 12.02 13.45 -4.56
N ILE A 31 11.91 12.15 -4.29
CA ILE A 31 12.67 11.11 -4.99
C ILE A 31 12.27 11.02 -6.47
N ALA A 32 10.97 11.03 -6.78
CA ALA A 32 10.50 11.00 -8.16
C ALA A 32 11.00 12.23 -8.97
N LEU A 33 10.92 13.42 -8.37
CA LEU A 33 11.37 14.66 -8.98
C LEU A 33 12.89 14.67 -9.16
N HIS A 34 13.64 14.35 -8.11
CA HIS A 34 15.11 14.29 -8.16
C HIS A 34 15.58 13.32 -9.24
N THR A 35 15.01 12.12 -9.28
CA THR A 35 15.35 11.09 -10.29
C THR A 35 15.09 11.58 -11.70
N ALA A 36 13.96 12.26 -11.93
CA ALA A 36 13.62 12.79 -13.24
C ALA A 36 14.55 13.94 -13.66
N LEU A 37 14.76 14.93 -12.79
CA LEU A 37 15.60 16.09 -13.09
C LEU A 37 17.06 15.67 -13.33
N SER A 38 17.62 14.83 -12.48
CA SER A 38 18.99 14.32 -12.67
C SER A 38 19.16 13.50 -13.94
N HIS A 39 18.10 12.90 -14.48
CA HIS A 39 18.13 12.26 -15.80
C HIS A 39 18.10 13.29 -16.94
N LEU A 40 17.31 14.35 -16.79
CA LEU A 40 17.14 15.43 -17.78
C LEU A 40 18.32 16.38 -17.87
N ASP A 41 19.18 16.46 -16.85
CA ASP A 41 20.42 17.23 -16.89
C ASP A 41 21.43 16.68 -17.94
N LYS A 42 21.18 15.50 -18.49
CA LYS A 42 21.99 14.89 -19.54
C LYS A 42 21.53 15.39 -20.92
N ARG A 43 22.49 15.65 -21.81
CA ARG A 43 22.17 16.15 -23.16
C ARG A 43 21.34 15.11 -23.93
N ASN A 44 20.27 15.57 -24.57
CA ASN A 44 19.42 14.77 -25.46
C ASN A 44 18.72 13.58 -24.77
N THR A 45 18.31 13.73 -23.50
CA THR A 45 17.49 12.75 -22.77
C THR A 45 16.06 13.25 -22.56
N TYR A 46 15.16 12.34 -22.20
CA TYR A 46 13.78 12.64 -21.84
C TYR A 46 13.28 11.63 -20.80
N VAL A 47 12.23 11.98 -20.05
CA VAL A 47 11.62 11.09 -19.04
C VAL A 47 10.18 10.79 -19.46
N ARG A 48 9.75 9.55 -19.27
CA ARG A 48 8.33 9.15 -19.35
C ARG A 48 7.91 8.61 -17.99
N MET A 49 6.84 9.18 -17.43
CA MET A 49 6.25 8.73 -16.17
C MET A 49 4.94 8.01 -16.46
N LEU A 50 4.77 6.83 -15.86
CA LEU A 50 3.52 6.09 -15.88
C LEU A 50 2.90 6.18 -14.49
N LEU A 51 1.72 6.82 -14.41
CA LEU A 51 0.94 6.90 -13.18
C LEU A 51 -0.21 5.91 -13.29
N ILE A 52 -0.26 4.94 -12.36
CA ILE A 52 -1.33 3.95 -12.26
C ILE A 52 -2.02 4.17 -10.92
N ASP A 53 -3.32 4.42 -10.98
CA ASP A 53 -4.18 4.45 -9.80
C ASP A 53 -5.15 3.27 -9.86
N TYR A 54 -5.25 2.52 -8.76
CA TYR A 54 -6.14 1.38 -8.64
C TYR A 54 -7.41 1.79 -7.91
N SER A 55 -8.56 1.32 -8.39
CA SER A 55 -9.82 1.45 -7.66
C SER A 55 -9.70 0.87 -6.24
N SER A 56 -10.43 1.45 -5.27
CA SER A 56 -10.39 1.14 -3.83
C SER A 56 -9.80 -0.23 -3.47
N ALA A 57 -8.64 -0.22 -2.81
CA ALA A 57 -7.85 -1.41 -2.51
C ALA A 57 -8.64 -2.46 -1.73
N PHE A 58 -9.33 -2.08 -0.65
CA PHE A 58 -10.08 -3.03 0.18
C PHE A 58 -11.37 -3.55 -0.49
N ASN A 59 -11.95 -2.79 -1.42
CA ASN A 59 -13.14 -3.22 -2.15
C ASN A 59 -12.83 -4.22 -3.26
N THR A 60 -11.60 -4.20 -3.79
CA THR A 60 -11.21 -4.97 -4.98
C THR A 60 -10.17 -6.06 -4.68
N ILE A 61 -9.61 -6.09 -3.48
CA ILE A 61 -8.64 -7.11 -3.08
C ILE A 61 -9.26 -8.50 -3.15
N VAL A 62 -8.55 -9.45 -3.76
CA VAL A 62 -8.96 -10.87 -3.80
C VAL A 62 -8.45 -11.55 -2.53
N PRO A 63 -9.32 -11.90 -1.57
CA PRO A 63 -8.88 -12.34 -0.23
C PRO A 63 -8.01 -13.60 -0.28
N SER A 64 -8.37 -14.59 -1.11
CA SER A 64 -7.58 -15.82 -1.25
C SER A 64 -6.14 -15.57 -1.69
N LYS A 65 -5.93 -14.67 -2.67
CA LYS A 65 -4.59 -14.29 -3.14
C LYS A 65 -3.80 -13.57 -2.04
N LEU A 66 -4.45 -12.70 -1.28
CA LEU A 66 -3.81 -11.99 -0.16
C LEU A 66 -3.34 -12.98 0.92
N ILE A 67 -4.21 -13.91 1.32
CA ILE A 67 -3.89 -14.89 2.36
C ILE A 67 -2.73 -15.80 1.95
N THR A 68 -2.68 -16.26 0.69
CA THR A 68 -1.53 -17.02 0.19
C THR A 68 -0.23 -16.23 0.32
N LYS A 69 -0.22 -14.94 -0.06
CA LYS A 69 0.96 -14.09 0.05
C LYS A 69 1.41 -13.90 1.50
N ILE A 70 0.49 -13.56 2.39
CA ILE A 70 0.82 -13.29 3.80
C ILE A 70 1.24 -14.57 4.54
N ARG A 71 0.66 -15.72 4.21
CA ARG A 71 1.11 -17.03 4.71
C ARG A 71 2.55 -17.34 4.25
N ASN A 72 2.89 -17.05 2.99
CA ASN A 72 4.24 -17.23 2.47
C ASN A 72 5.27 -16.33 3.15
N LEU A 73 4.85 -15.19 3.70
CA LEU A 73 5.71 -14.33 4.52
C LEU A 73 5.96 -14.87 5.93
N GLY A 74 5.23 -15.92 6.36
CA GLY A 74 5.41 -16.56 7.66
C GLY A 74 4.33 -16.22 8.68
N LEU A 75 3.21 -15.60 8.27
CA LEU A 75 2.10 -15.36 9.19
C LEU A 75 1.43 -16.67 9.60
N ASN A 76 1.14 -16.80 10.90
CA ASN A 76 0.52 -18.02 11.42
C ASN A 76 -0.88 -18.26 10.80
N ILE A 77 -1.28 -19.52 10.77
CA ILE A 77 -2.51 -19.94 10.07
C ILE A 77 -3.78 -19.40 10.74
N SER A 78 -3.81 -19.30 12.07
CA SER A 78 -4.96 -18.78 12.82
C SER A 78 -5.25 -17.33 12.47
N LEU A 79 -4.21 -16.51 12.34
CA LEU A 79 -4.32 -15.10 11.98
C LEU A 79 -4.63 -14.95 10.48
N CYS A 80 -4.08 -15.81 9.62
CA CYS A 80 -4.49 -15.87 8.21
C CYS A 80 -6.00 -16.14 8.07
N ASN A 81 -6.54 -17.10 8.82
CA ASN A 81 -7.97 -17.41 8.81
C ASN A 81 -8.81 -16.25 9.36
N TRP A 82 -8.33 -15.57 10.41
CA TRP A 82 -8.99 -14.37 10.93
C TRP A 82 -9.03 -13.22 9.92
N ILE A 83 -7.93 -12.96 9.20
CA ILE A 83 -7.88 -11.94 8.13
C ILE A 83 -8.83 -12.34 6.99
N LEU A 84 -8.90 -13.63 6.64
CA LEU A 84 -9.83 -14.10 5.62
C LEU A 84 -11.28 -13.81 6.02
N ASP A 85 -11.67 -14.19 7.23
CA ASP A 85 -13.00 -13.92 7.79
C ASP A 85 -13.30 -12.42 7.93
N LEU A 86 -12.28 -11.59 8.18
CA LEU A 86 -12.43 -10.13 8.18
C LEU A 86 -12.76 -9.59 6.78
N LEU A 87 -12.15 -10.16 5.74
CA LEU A 87 -12.27 -9.70 4.35
C LEU A 87 -13.44 -10.36 3.59
N THR A 88 -14.07 -11.40 4.12
CA THR A 88 -15.17 -12.12 3.47
C THR A 88 -16.44 -12.10 4.30
N GLY A 89 -17.60 -11.89 3.66
CA GLY A 89 -18.90 -12.18 4.27
C GLY A 89 -19.36 -11.22 5.38
N ARG A 90 -18.65 -10.12 5.63
CA ARG A 90 -19.06 -9.14 6.66
C ARG A 90 -19.94 -8.04 6.09
N PRO A 91 -21.15 -7.83 6.64
CA PRO A 91 -21.93 -6.64 6.35
C PRO A 91 -21.20 -5.41 6.93
N GLN A 92 -20.84 -4.46 6.08
CA GLN A 92 -20.25 -3.18 6.48
C GLN A 92 -21.34 -2.13 6.63
N VAL A 93 -21.28 -1.35 7.71
CA VAL A 93 -22.15 -0.18 7.92
C VAL A 93 -21.26 1.06 7.99
N VAL A 94 -21.45 1.97 7.04
CA VAL A 94 -20.77 3.26 7.03
C VAL A 94 -21.77 4.32 7.52
N ARG A 95 -21.46 4.98 8.63
CA ARG A 95 -22.27 6.11 9.11
C ARG A 95 -21.80 7.39 8.41
N ALA A 96 -22.48 7.77 7.33
CA ALA A 96 -22.30 9.09 6.72
C ALA A 96 -22.86 10.17 7.66
N ARG A 97 -22.07 11.22 7.94
CA ARG A 97 -22.62 12.45 8.53
C ARG A 97 -23.23 13.27 7.40
N LEU A 98 -24.52 13.58 7.50
CA LEU A 98 -25.15 14.61 6.68
C LEU A 98 -24.47 15.94 7.03
N GLN A 99 -23.75 16.53 6.08
CA GLN A 99 -23.34 17.92 6.18
C GLN A 99 -24.59 18.76 5.87
N HIS A 100 -25.14 19.41 6.90
CA HIS A 100 -26.06 20.52 6.68
C HIS A 100 -25.25 21.65 6.05
N HIS A 101 -25.46 21.90 4.76
CA HIS A 101 -25.07 23.14 4.13
C HIS A 101 -25.94 24.26 4.71
N HIS A 102 -25.31 25.20 5.42
CA HIS A 102 -25.81 26.55 5.62
C HIS A 102 -25.04 27.49 4.71
#